data_AF-A0A5P9XQU9-F1
#
_entry.id   AF-A0A5P9XQU9-F1
#
_cell.length_a   1.000
_cell.length_b   1.000
_cell.length_c   1.000
_cell.angle_alpha   90.00
_cell.angle_beta   90.00
_cell.angle_gamma   90.00
#
_symmetry.space_group_name_H-M   'P 1'
#
loop_
_entity.id
_entity.type
_entity.pdbx_description
1 polymer ?
#
loop_
_entity_poly.entity_id
_entity_poly.type
_entity_poly.pdbx_seq_one_letter_code
_entity_poly.pdbx_strand_id
1 'polypeptide(L)'
;MALTCPGCGTEDIRKVSLIYENGVQKTRSKTLFGGGLLGLLGPMLGLGAAVTRGTNKTLTAERLGPPQKMRPVLSAVIVFLGMLFFAFPVVILIGASISRAVEGIFGMIFTVTLFGLPIWIFIHGVHYNSQYPELLEKWNGLFMCERCGDIFSRDEAIKAEKASVKK
;
A
#
# COMPACT_ATOMS: atom_id res chain seq x y z
N MET A 1 21.53 -26.14 -14.13
CA MET A 1 20.18 -25.98 -14.73
C MET A 1 19.91 -24.49 -14.80
N ALA A 2 20.06 -23.89 -15.98
CA ALA A 2 19.68 -22.50 -16.19
C ALA A 2 18.16 -22.44 -16.39
N LEU A 3 17.49 -21.55 -15.67
CA LEU A 3 16.06 -21.30 -15.86
C LEU A 3 15.92 -20.39 -17.09
N THR A 4 15.13 -20.82 -18.08
CA THR A 4 14.86 -20.03 -19.29
C THR A 4 13.47 -19.42 -19.24
N CYS A 5 13.30 -18.28 -19.90
CA CYS A 5 12.00 -17.64 -20.04
C CYS A 5 11.07 -18.48 -20.92
N PRO A 6 9.84 -18.81 -20.49
CA PRO A 6 8.90 -19.60 -21.30
C PRO A 6 8.37 -18.84 -22.53
N GLY A 7 8.40 -17.51 -22.53
CA GLY A 7 7.91 -16.69 -23.64
C GLY A 7 8.91 -16.55 -24.79
N CYS A 8 10.18 -16.23 -24.48
CA CYS A 8 11.21 -15.95 -25.48
C CYS A 8 12.45 -16.85 -25.43
N GLY A 9 12.52 -17.81 -24.50
CA GLY A 9 13.60 -18.79 -24.40
C GLY A 9 14.96 -18.26 -23.92
N THR A 10 15.05 -16.99 -23.51
CA THR A 10 16.30 -16.40 -23.02
C THR A 10 16.64 -16.82 -21.59
N GLU A 11 17.93 -16.81 -21.26
CA GLU A 11 18.46 -17.00 -19.90
C GLU A 11 18.54 -15.68 -19.10
N ASP A 12 18.26 -14.54 -19.74
CA ASP A 12 18.26 -13.21 -19.13
C ASP A 12 17.02 -12.98 -18.25
N ILE A 13 16.99 -13.69 -17.13
CA ILE A 13 15.90 -13.62 -16.15
C ILE A 13 16.44 -13.11 -14.82
N ARG A 14 15.64 -12.28 -14.15
CA ARG A 14 15.95 -11.81 -12.79
C ARG A 14 14.78 -12.02 -11.86
N LYS A 15 15.10 -12.27 -10.60
CA LYS A 15 14.10 -12.42 -9.55
C LYS A 15 13.37 -11.10 -9.33
N VAL A 16 12.04 -11.13 -9.27
CA VAL A 16 11.20 -9.93 -9.10
C VAL A 16 11.59 -9.15 -7.85
N SER A 17 11.90 -9.84 -6.75
CA SER A 17 12.33 -9.21 -5.50
C SER A 17 13.64 -8.40 -5.67
N LEU A 18 14.59 -8.91 -6.46
CA LEU A 18 15.85 -8.21 -6.72
C LEU A 18 15.66 -7.00 -7.64
N ILE A 19 14.78 -7.12 -8.65
CA ILE A 19 14.43 -5.98 -9.52
C ILE A 19 13.78 -4.87 -8.70
N TYR A 20 12.86 -5.24 -7.79
CA TYR A 20 12.22 -4.30 -6.89
C TYR A 20 13.23 -3.60 -5.97
N GLU A 21 14.10 -4.36 -5.31
CA GLU A 21 15.14 -3.80 -4.42
C GLU A 21 16.10 -2.86 -5.16
N ASN A 22 16.54 -3.25 -6.36
CA ASN A 22 17.41 -2.41 -7.20
C ASN A 22 16.71 -1.13 -7.69
N GLY A 23 15.40 -1.18 -7.88
CA GLY A 23 14.61 -0.03 -8.34
C GLY A 23 14.11 0.90 -7.24
N VAL A 24 14.30 0.57 -5.95
CA VAL A 24 13.89 1.41 -4.82
C VAL A 24 15.12 2.04 -4.16
N GLN A 25 15.26 3.35 -4.30
CA GLN A 25 16.32 4.13 -3.65
C GLN A 25 15.75 4.97 -2.53
N LYS A 26 16.28 4.79 -1.31
CA LYS A 26 15.92 5.61 -0.14
C LYS A 26 17.00 6.66 0.06
N THR A 27 16.65 7.93 -0.05
CA THR A 27 17.56 9.05 0.20
C THR A 27 17.25 9.67 1.56
N ARG A 28 18.27 9.85 2.40
CA ARG A 28 18.16 10.57 3.67
C ARG A 28 19.15 11.72 3.63
N SER A 29 18.62 12.93 3.44
CA SER A 29 19.40 14.14 3.47
C SER A 29 19.19 14.83 4.82
N LYS A 30 20.28 15.10 5.53
CA LYS A 30 20.26 15.97 6.71
C LYS A 30 20.77 17.32 6.25
N THR A 31 19.90 18.30 6.10
CA THR A 31 20.31 19.67 5.76
C THR A 31 20.52 20.44 7.05
N LEU A 32 21.78 20.80 7.28
CA LEU A 32 22.27 21.52 8.46
C LEU A 32 22.59 22.97 8.03
N PHE A 33 21.60 23.68 7.48
CA PHE A 33 21.78 25.07 7.04
C PHE A 33 20.48 25.88 7.20
N GLY A 34 20.48 26.76 8.21
CA GLY A 34 20.14 28.17 8.01
C GLY A 34 18.68 28.58 7.80
N GLY A 35 17.73 27.97 8.51
CA GLY A 35 16.37 28.52 8.62
C GLY A 35 16.29 29.70 9.59
N GLY A 36 16.93 30.83 9.24
CA GLY A 36 16.71 32.10 9.94
C GLY A 36 15.28 32.57 9.70
N LEU A 37 14.44 32.45 10.71
CA LEU A 37 13.09 33.01 10.70
C LEU A 37 13.25 34.54 10.79
N LEU A 38 13.13 35.24 9.65
CA LEU A 38 12.92 36.69 9.61
C LEU A 38 11.51 37.00 10.14
N GLY A 39 11.30 36.73 11.43
CA GLY A 39 10.17 37.27 12.19
C GLY A 39 10.51 38.69 12.62
N LEU A 40 9.51 39.58 12.60
CA LEU A 40 9.57 41.01 12.93
C LEU A 40 10.15 41.39 14.32
N LEU A 41 10.75 40.46 15.08
CA LEU A 41 11.20 40.61 16.46
C LEU A 41 12.58 39.95 16.66
N GLY A 42 13.63 40.59 16.11
CA GLY A 42 15.03 40.38 16.53
C GLY A 42 15.75 39.11 16.00
N PRO A 43 17.09 39.11 16.02
CA PRO A 43 17.90 38.02 15.47
C PRO A 43 17.98 36.84 16.45
N MET A 44 16.96 35.96 16.45
CA MET A 44 17.12 34.63 17.03
C MET A 44 17.80 33.70 16.03
N LEU A 45 19.08 33.43 16.28
CA LEU A 45 19.86 32.37 15.62
C LEU A 45 19.31 30.98 16.03
N GLY A 46 18.20 30.58 15.43
CA GLY A 46 17.64 29.23 15.55
C GLY A 46 18.33 28.28 14.56
N LEU A 47 19.21 27.41 15.06
CA LEU A 47 19.74 26.28 14.29
C LEU A 47 18.62 25.24 14.06
N GLY A 48 17.83 25.42 13.01
CA GLY A 48 16.86 24.42 12.55
C GLY A 48 17.56 23.32 11.74
N ALA A 49 17.58 22.10 12.27
CA ALA A 49 18.00 20.92 11.51
C ALA A 49 16.79 20.35 10.75
N ALA A 50 16.81 20.41 9.42
CA ALA A 50 15.79 19.77 8.59
C ALA A 50 16.29 18.38 8.16
N VAL A 51 15.48 17.36 8.42
CA VAL A 51 15.74 15.99 7.94
C VAL A 51 14.76 15.69 6.82
N THR A 52 15.25 15.71 5.58
CA THR A 52 14.48 15.30 4.41
C THR A 52 14.67 13.81 4.15
N ARG A 53 13.56 13.08 4.03
CA ARG A 53 13.52 11.68 3.64
C ARG A 53 12.84 11.58 2.28
N GLY A 54 13.55 11.12 1.27
CA GLY A 54 13.02 10.87 -0.06
C GLY A 54 13.02 9.37 -0.37
N THR A 55 12.08 8.95 -1.20
CA THR A 55 12.07 7.60 -1.77
C THR A 55 11.87 7.73 -3.27
N ASN A 56 12.91 7.40 -4.04
CA ASN A 56 12.83 7.34 -5.49
C ASN A 56 12.58 5.88 -5.90
N LYS A 57 11.60 5.67 -6.77
CA LYS A 57 11.25 4.34 -7.28
C LYS A 57 11.25 4.38 -8.80
N THR A 58 11.79 3.35 -9.44
CA THR A 58 11.63 3.19 -10.89
C THR A 58 10.21 2.72 -11.22
N LEU A 59 9.72 3.02 -12.43
CA LEU A 59 8.40 2.58 -12.89
C LEU A 59 8.27 1.04 -12.86
N THR A 60 9.35 0.32 -13.13
CA THR A 60 9.39 -1.15 -13.06
C THR A 60 9.23 -1.63 -11.62
N ALA A 61 9.92 -1.01 -10.65
CA ALA A 61 9.77 -1.36 -9.24
C ALA A 61 8.40 -0.97 -8.68
N GLU A 62 7.76 0.09 -9.18
CA GLU A 62 6.40 0.43 -8.79
C GLU A 62 5.40 -0.65 -9.23
N ARG A 63 5.53 -1.15 -10.47
CA ARG A 63 4.66 -2.21 -11.00
C ARG A 63 4.89 -3.58 -10.35
N LEU A 64 6.14 -3.87 -9.99
CA LEU A 64 6.55 -5.14 -9.37
C LEU A 64 6.47 -5.12 -7.84
N GLY A 65 5.82 -4.12 -7.25
CA GLY A 65 5.79 -3.95 -5.81
C GLY A 65 5.30 -5.19 -5.05
N PRO A 66 5.87 -5.49 -3.87
CA PRO A 66 5.38 -6.56 -3.03
C PRO A 66 3.95 -6.27 -2.56
N PRO A 67 3.17 -7.31 -2.21
CA PRO A 67 1.88 -7.11 -1.57
C PRO A 67 2.05 -6.25 -0.31
N GLN A 68 1.11 -5.34 -0.07
CA GLN A 68 1.16 -4.46 1.09
C GLN A 68 0.31 -5.01 2.23
N LYS A 69 0.89 -5.08 3.43
CA LYS A 69 0.15 -5.47 4.63
C LYS A 69 -0.87 -4.38 4.97
N MET A 70 -2.12 -4.77 5.17
CA MET A 70 -3.16 -3.85 5.62
C MET A 70 -2.94 -3.46 7.09
N ARG A 71 -3.30 -2.24 7.47
CA ARG A 71 -3.26 -1.77 8.87
C ARG A 71 -4.69 -1.66 9.41
N PRO A 72 -5.33 -2.79 9.78
CA PRO A 72 -6.76 -2.84 10.06
C PRO A 72 -7.20 -1.88 11.17
N VAL A 73 -6.38 -1.74 12.22
CA VAL A 73 -6.64 -0.81 13.32
C VAL A 73 -6.63 0.64 12.83
N LEU A 74 -5.59 1.05 12.11
CA LEU A 74 -5.45 2.42 11.65
C LEU A 74 -6.56 2.79 10.66
N SER A 75 -6.88 1.88 9.72
CA SER A 75 -7.97 2.11 8.76
C SER A 75 -9.33 2.18 9.46
N ALA A 76 -9.61 1.31 10.42
CA ALA A 76 -10.87 1.34 11.16
C ALA A 76 -11.00 2.62 12.00
N VAL A 77 -9.92 3.06 12.66
CA VAL A 77 -9.90 4.29 13.46
C VAL A 77 -10.11 5.53 12.58
N ILE A 78 -9.44 5.62 11.43
CA ILE A 78 -9.61 6.74 10.51
C ILE A 78 -11.05 6.82 10.00
N VAL A 79 -11.65 5.68 9.63
CA VAL A 79 -13.04 5.64 9.15
C VAL A 79 -14.02 6.00 10.25
N PHE A 80 -13.80 5.49 11.47
CA PHE A 80 -14.64 5.83 12.63
C PHE A 80 -14.57 7.32 12.97
N LEU A 81 -13.37 7.89 13.04
CA LEU A 81 -13.17 9.32 13.27
C LEU A 81 -13.76 10.16 12.13
N GLY A 82 -13.56 9.76 10.87
CA GLY A 82 -14.15 10.43 9.72
C GLY A 82 -15.68 10.47 9.80
N MET A 83 -16.31 9.34 10.11
CA MET A 83 -17.77 9.26 10.29
C MET A 83 -18.25 10.11 11.47
N LEU A 84 -17.52 10.11 12.59
CA LEU A 84 -17.88 10.88 13.77
C LEU A 84 -17.73 12.40 13.58
N PHE A 85 -16.70 12.85 12.86
CA PHE A 85 -16.47 14.28 12.65
C PHE A 85 -17.25 14.86 11.45
N PHE A 86 -17.46 14.09 10.39
CA PHE A 86 -18.10 14.59 9.16
C PHE A 86 -19.56 14.16 9.01
N ALA A 87 -19.92 12.94 9.38
CA ALA A 87 -21.29 12.44 9.15
C ALA A 87 -22.24 12.71 10.32
N PHE A 88 -21.74 12.68 11.56
CA PHE A 88 -22.54 12.98 12.76
C PHE A 88 -23.20 14.37 12.76
N PRO A 89 -22.50 15.50 12.48
CA PRO A 89 -23.15 16.82 12.48
C PRO A 89 -24.19 16.95 11.36
N VAL A 90 -23.98 16.29 10.22
CA VAL A 90 -24.93 16.28 9.10
C VAL A 90 -26.22 15.57 9.48
N VAL A 91 -26.12 14.42 10.18
CA VAL A 91 -27.29 13.68 10.67
C VAL A 91 -28.09 14.50 11.68
N ILE A 92 -27.43 15.24 12.57
CA ILE A 92 -28.11 16.11 13.55
C ILE A 92 -28.85 17.27 12.85
N LEU A 93 -28.20 17.94 11.90
CA LEU A 93 -28.79 19.07 11.17
C LEU A 93 -30.01 18.63 10.34
N ILE A 94 -29.92 17.47 9.67
CA ILE A 94 -31.02 16.93 8.87
C ILE A 94 -32.14 16.39 9.78
N GLY A 95 -31.79 15.70 10.87
CA GLY A 95 -32.74 15.14 11.84
C GLY A 95 -33.64 16.19 12.49
N ALA A 96 -33.11 17.39 12.74
CA ALA A 96 -33.90 18.53 13.27
C ALA A 96 -35.02 19.00 12.32
N SER A 97 -34.99 18.60 11.04
CA SER A 97 -35.88 19.08 9.98
C SER A 97 -36.97 18.07 9.58
N ILE A 98 -36.95 16.86 10.15
CA ILE A 98 -37.75 15.71 9.67
C ILE A 98 -38.66 15.18 10.78
N SER A 99 -39.77 14.53 10.41
CA SER A 99 -40.65 13.83 11.36
C SER A 99 -39.91 12.78 12.22
N ARG A 100 -40.33 12.64 13.49
CA ARG A 100 -39.71 11.73 14.48
C ARG A 100 -39.64 10.26 14.05
N ALA A 101 -40.57 9.80 13.21
CA ALA A 101 -40.58 8.43 12.71
C ALA A 101 -39.41 8.15 11.74
N VAL A 102 -39.07 9.14 10.90
CA VAL A 102 -37.98 9.02 9.93
C VAL A 102 -36.64 9.26 10.62
N GLU A 103 -36.58 10.14 11.62
CA GLU A 103 -35.40 10.37 12.46
C GLU A 103 -34.89 9.07 13.12
N GLY A 104 -35.80 8.23 13.65
CA GLY A 104 -35.44 6.95 14.26
C GLY A 104 -34.81 5.95 13.28
N ILE A 105 -35.31 5.90 12.03
CA ILE A 105 -34.78 5.02 10.98
C ILE A 105 -33.37 5.48 10.56
N PHE A 106 -33.18 6.78 10.35
CA PHE A 106 -31.86 7.34 10.02
C PHE A 106 -30.86 7.16 11.15
N GLY A 107 -31.27 7.34 12.42
CA GLY A 107 -30.43 7.07 13.58
C GLY A 107 -30.00 5.60 13.69
N MET A 108 -30.91 4.67 13.40
CA MET A 108 -30.59 3.24 13.37
C MET A 108 -29.60 2.88 12.25
N ILE A 109 -29.82 3.38 11.04
CA ILE A 109 -28.89 3.17 9.91
C ILE A 109 -27.52 3.77 10.23
N PHE A 110 -27.49 4.97 10.79
CA PHE A 110 -26.25 5.65 11.14
C PHE A 110 -25.47 4.88 12.20
N THR A 111 -26.13 4.43 13.27
CA THR A 111 -25.47 3.64 14.32
C THR A 111 -24.95 2.29 13.81
N VAL A 112 -25.74 1.57 13.01
CA VAL A 112 -25.30 0.32 12.37
C VAL A 112 -24.11 0.57 11.45
N THR A 113 -24.09 1.66 10.69
CA THR A 113 -22.98 1.99 9.79
C THR A 113 -21.74 2.45 10.57
N LEU A 114 -21.92 3.26 11.62
CA LEU A 114 -20.85 3.80 12.45
C LEU A 114 -20.03 2.70 13.13
N PHE A 115 -20.68 1.64 13.60
CA PHE A 115 -20.00 0.51 14.24
C PHE A 115 -19.74 -0.64 13.28
N GLY A 116 -20.67 -0.97 12.40
CA GLY A 116 -20.56 -2.12 11.49
C GLY A 116 -19.45 -1.97 10.45
N LEU A 117 -19.29 -0.79 9.85
CA LEU A 117 -18.30 -0.55 8.81
C LEU A 117 -16.85 -0.66 9.33
N PRO A 118 -16.44 -0.02 10.45
CA PRO A 118 -15.09 -0.20 10.98
C PRO A 118 -14.83 -1.62 11.49
N ILE A 119 -15.83 -2.29 12.08
CA ILE A 119 -15.71 -3.70 12.49
C ILE A 119 -15.47 -4.59 11.25
N TRP A 120 -16.22 -4.37 10.18
CA TRP A 120 -16.08 -5.12 8.93
C TRP A 120 -14.69 -4.89 8.28
N ILE A 121 -14.24 -3.63 8.19
CA ILE A 121 -12.88 -3.31 7.70
C ILE A 121 -11.82 -4.00 8.55
N PHE A 122 -12.00 -4.01 9.87
CA PHE A 122 -11.07 -4.65 10.79
C PHE A 122 -10.98 -6.15 10.54
N ILE A 123 -12.12 -6.86 10.50
CA ILE A 123 -12.17 -8.31 10.24
C ILE A 123 -11.56 -8.63 8.87
N HIS A 124 -11.96 -7.88 7.83
CA HIS A 124 -11.44 -8.06 6.48
C HIS A 124 -9.92 -7.85 6.42
N GLY A 125 -9.42 -6.80 7.06
CA GLY A 125 -7.99 -6.51 7.11
C GLY A 125 -7.19 -7.55 7.92
N VAL A 126 -7.76 -8.12 8.97
CA VAL A 126 -7.14 -9.24 9.72
C VAL A 126 -7.10 -10.50 8.85
N HIS A 127 -8.19 -10.83 8.16
CA HIS A 127 -8.25 -11.98 7.27
C HIS A 127 -7.24 -11.83 6.13
N TYR A 128 -7.21 -10.70 5.44
CA TYR A 128 -6.21 -10.41 4.41
C TYR A 128 -4.77 -10.54 4.94
N ASN A 129 -4.51 -10.02 6.15
CA ASN A 129 -3.19 -10.11 6.78
C ASN A 129 -2.79 -11.52 7.17
N SER A 130 -3.74 -12.44 7.39
CA SER A 130 -3.42 -13.86 7.62
C SER A 130 -2.93 -14.57 6.37
N GLN A 131 -3.39 -14.15 5.18
CA GLN A 131 -2.96 -14.67 3.87
C GLN A 131 -1.71 -13.97 3.34
N TYR A 132 -1.36 -12.82 3.92
CA TYR A 132 -0.18 -12.04 3.57
C TYR A 132 1.14 -12.84 3.45
N PRO A 133 1.53 -13.73 4.40
CA PRO A 133 2.78 -14.48 4.28
C PRO A 133 2.81 -15.35 3.02
N GLU A 134 1.70 -16.01 2.67
CA GLU A 134 1.61 -16.84 1.48
C GLU A 134 1.70 -16.01 0.19
N LEU A 135 1.01 -14.85 0.16
CA LEU A 135 1.09 -13.91 -0.98
C LEU A 135 2.51 -13.38 -1.16
N LEU A 136 3.21 -13.10 -0.06
CA LEU A 136 4.58 -12.63 -0.08
C LEU A 136 5.56 -13.72 -0.54
N GLU A 137 5.34 -14.98 -0.14
CA GLU A 137 6.12 -16.11 -0.60
C GLU A 137 5.94 -16.35 -2.10
N LYS A 138 4.69 -16.33 -2.59
CA LYS A 138 4.39 -16.41 -4.03
C LYS A 138 5.09 -15.31 -4.80
N TRP A 139 4.99 -14.07 -4.33
CA TRP A 139 5.68 -12.92 -4.95
C TRP A 139 7.21 -13.10 -4.95
N ASN A 140 7.80 -13.57 -3.84
CA ASN A 140 9.22 -13.88 -3.74
C ASN A 140 9.66 -15.02 -4.67
N GLY A 141 8.74 -15.88 -5.12
CA GLY A 141 9.00 -16.96 -6.08
C GLY A 141 8.93 -16.55 -7.55
N LEU A 142 8.59 -15.29 -7.85
CA LEU A 142 8.43 -14.80 -9.22
C LEU A 142 9.76 -14.35 -9.84
N PHE A 143 9.87 -14.61 -11.14
CA PHE A 143 10.95 -14.17 -12.01
C PHE A 143 10.37 -13.32 -13.13
N MET A 144 11.15 -12.35 -13.59
CA MET A 144 10.82 -11.53 -14.74
C MET A 144 11.94 -11.66 -15.77
N CYS A 145 11.56 -11.82 -17.02
CA CYS A 145 12.49 -11.76 -18.15
C CYS A 145 12.86 -10.31 -18.46
N GLU A 146 14.16 -10.00 -18.54
CA GLU A 146 14.63 -8.63 -18.84
C GLU A 146 14.42 -8.26 -20.32
N ARG A 147 14.22 -9.25 -21.19
CA ARG A 147 14.07 -9.06 -22.63
C ARG A 147 12.62 -8.84 -23.07
N CYS A 148 11.70 -9.73 -22.68
CA CYS A 148 10.28 -9.65 -23.05
C CYS A 148 9.39 -9.05 -21.96
N GLY A 149 9.86 -8.98 -20.72
CA GLY A 149 9.09 -8.47 -19.58
C GLY A 149 8.08 -9.45 -18.98
N ASP A 150 8.02 -10.70 -19.46
CA ASP A 150 7.12 -11.71 -18.89
C ASP A 150 7.50 -12.04 -17.45
N ILE A 151 6.48 -12.13 -16.60
CA ILE A 151 6.58 -12.53 -15.21
C ILE A 151 6.03 -13.94 -15.07
N PHE A 152 6.82 -14.83 -14.48
CA PHE A 152 6.44 -16.23 -14.31
C PHE A 152 7.01 -16.80 -13.02
N SER A 153 6.40 -17.87 -12.53
CA SER A 153 6.88 -18.65 -11.40
C SER A 153 7.88 -19.71 -11.84
N ARG A 154 8.71 -20.19 -10.90
CA ARG A 154 9.63 -21.31 -11.15
C ARG A 154 8.92 -22.55 -11.71
N ASP A 155 7.72 -22.83 -11.21
CA ASP A 155 6.95 -24.01 -11.61
C ASP A 155 6.45 -23.91 -13.06
N GLU A 156 6.11 -22.71 -13.51
CA GLU A 156 5.72 -22.45 -14.90
C GLU A 156 6.90 -22.64 -15.86
N ALA A 157 8.10 -22.18 -15.49
CA ALA A 157 9.31 -22.41 -16.27
C ALA A 157 9.63 -23.91 -16.42
N ILE A 158 9.56 -24.67 -15.33
CA ILE A 158 9.80 -26.12 -15.35
C ILE A 158 8.74 -26.84 -16.21
N LYS A 159 7.47 -26.41 -16.14
CA LYS A 159 6.40 -26.99 -16.99
C LYS A 159 6.65 -26.72 -18.47
N ALA A 160 7.09 -25.51 -18.82
CA ALA A 160 7.40 -25.15 -20.21
C ALA A 160 8.60 -25.96 -20.76
N GLU A 161 9.64 -26.17 -19.95
CA GLU A 161 10.80 -26.99 -20.32
C GLU A 161 10.40 -28.45 -20.57
N LYS A 162 9.57 -29.03 -19.72
CA LYS A 162 9.05 -30.40 -19.93
C LYS A 162 8.19 -30.52 -21.19
N ALA A 163 7.49 -29.46 -21.57
CA ALA A 163 6.65 -29.44 -22.77
C ALA A 163 7.47 -29.34 -24.06
N SER A 164 8.64 -28.67 -24.04
CA SER A 164 9.52 -28.56 -25.22
C SER A 164 10.28 -29.86 -25.51
N VAL A 165 10.70 -30.60 -24.47
CA VAL A 165 11.42 -31.88 -24.61
C VAL A 165 10.54 -33.02 -25.16
N LYS A 166 9.21 -32.88 -25.08
CA LYS A 166 8.26 -33.91 -25.54
C LYS A 166 7.89 -33.79 -27.04
N LYS A 167 8.34 -32.73 -27.72
CA LYS A 167 8.20 -32.56 -29.18
C LYS A 167 9.44 -33.07 -29.90
#